data_AF-A0A9D4J907-F1
#
_entry.id   AF-A0A9D4J907-F1
#
_cell.length_a   1.000
_cell.length_b   1.000
_cell.length_c   1.000
_cell.angle_alpha   90.00
_cell.angle_beta   90.00
_cell.angle_gamma   90.00
#
_symmetry.space_group_name_H-M   'P 1'
#
loop_
_entity.id
_entity.type
_entity.pdbx_description
1 polymer ?
#
loop_
_entity_poly.entity_id
_entity_poly.type
_entity_poly.pdbx_seq_one_letter_code
_entity_poly.pdbx_strand_id
1 'polypeptide(L)'
;MFKFCLFVLAGSDVFNNTSVGLYQNYTFSDLELHSGTRYYITVTAINNIHRKKTAHSDGFVVDTDYPVEGIVFNTKHQVDEHFQSNSETLSISWHGFIDHSSGVKSYHVALIDVETMKAHVNFINGALKTTHTFQNASLSNGHKYIGLVKAEDAAGHFSKIIQSTPKHIDLSPPMGYTCAQYRPLYNKNLTISQYTTTEFSSTFSKQWPYAIRGLILNDNTEVAVRIGRLNSALVLVKNHNGTYGFKYEFTLPTDMKEHIYIDFDIKSIDTNIFVGVYECMNMTETVKGVVDVSQVSKSTFIVSVNVFDPDSGIKKVNY
;
A
#
# COMPACT_ATOMS: atom_id res chain seq x y z
N MET A 1 -9.32 20.56 63.45
CA MET A 1 -9.10 21.43 62.28
C MET A 1 -8.17 20.73 61.30
N PHE A 2 -8.53 20.66 60.02
CA PHE A 2 -7.70 20.12 58.96
C PHE A 2 -7.03 21.24 58.17
N LYS A 3 -5.84 20.94 57.65
CA LYS A 3 -5.18 21.75 56.64
C LYS A 3 -4.73 20.88 55.46
N PHE A 4 -4.87 21.41 54.25
CA PHE A 4 -4.54 20.74 53.00
C PHE A 4 -3.44 21.52 52.28
N CYS A 5 -2.52 20.81 51.63
CA CYS A 5 -1.40 21.35 50.87
C CYS A 5 -1.18 20.48 49.63
N LEU A 6 -0.95 21.12 48.46
CA LEU A 6 -0.64 20.43 47.20
C LEU A 6 0.75 20.86 46.73
N PHE A 7 1.61 19.91 46.39
CA PHE A 7 3.02 20.17 46.08
C PHE A 7 3.61 19.13 45.13
N VAL A 8 4.80 19.43 44.59
CA VAL A 8 5.60 18.53 43.73
C VAL A 8 6.84 18.10 44.50
N LEU A 9 7.28 16.83 44.35
CA LEU A 9 8.39 16.24 45.13
C LEU A 9 9.73 17.00 45.06
N ALA A 10 9.95 17.81 44.04
CA ALA A 10 11.18 18.56 43.81
C ALA A 10 11.00 20.09 43.86
N GLY A 11 9.88 20.62 44.37
CA GLY A 11 9.57 22.05 44.26
C GLY A 11 8.60 22.63 45.31
N SER A 12 8.18 23.87 45.07
CA SER A 12 7.31 24.69 45.91
C SER A 12 5.86 24.20 45.96
N ASP A 13 5.13 24.59 47.00
CA ASP A 13 3.69 24.37 47.11
C ASP A 13 2.96 25.00 45.92
N VAL A 14 2.21 24.18 45.18
CA VAL A 14 1.32 24.61 44.08
C VAL A 14 0.04 25.20 44.68
N PHE A 15 -0.33 24.70 45.85
CA PHE A 15 -1.35 25.27 46.70
C PHE A 15 -0.88 25.26 48.15
N ASN A 16 -0.79 26.46 48.72
CA ASN A 16 -0.32 26.69 50.08
C ASN A 16 -1.18 25.97 51.12
N ASN A 17 -0.54 25.60 52.22
CA ASN A 17 -1.16 24.98 53.38
C ASN A 17 -2.34 25.80 53.95
N THR A 18 -3.56 25.46 53.54
CA THR A 18 -4.77 26.22 53.86
C THR A 18 -5.64 25.45 54.84
N SER A 19 -6.16 26.14 55.86
CA SER A 19 -7.10 25.52 56.79
C SER A 19 -8.50 25.47 56.21
N VAL A 20 -9.10 24.29 56.27
CA VAL A 20 -10.47 24.02 55.79
C VAL A 20 -11.42 23.72 56.95
N GLY A 21 -11.10 24.15 58.17
CA GLY A 21 -11.95 23.90 59.34
C GLY A 21 -12.07 22.41 59.68
N LEU A 22 -13.30 21.88 59.79
CA LEU A 22 -13.57 20.47 60.11
C LEU A 22 -13.99 19.64 58.88
N TYR A 23 -14.01 20.25 57.68
CA TYR A 23 -14.35 19.54 56.45
C TYR A 23 -13.29 18.49 56.14
N GLN A 24 -13.73 17.27 55.87
CA GLN A 24 -12.86 16.14 55.50
C GLN A 24 -12.65 16.01 53.99
N ASN A 25 -13.35 16.82 53.21
CA ASN A 25 -13.23 16.92 51.76
C ASN A 25 -12.89 18.37 51.39
N TYR A 26 -12.05 18.56 50.39
CA TYR A 26 -11.69 19.86 49.84
C TYR A 26 -11.56 19.78 48.33
N THR A 27 -12.14 20.73 47.61
CA THR A 27 -12.00 20.85 46.17
C THR A 27 -11.02 21.98 45.89
N PHE A 28 -9.95 21.66 45.16
CA PHE A 28 -9.04 22.66 44.65
C PHE A 28 -9.61 23.26 43.36
N SER A 29 -9.49 24.57 43.19
CA SER A 29 -9.89 25.31 42.00
C SER A 29 -8.74 26.21 41.56
N ASP A 30 -8.73 26.60 40.28
CA ASP A 30 -7.80 27.57 39.70
C ASP A 30 -6.31 27.19 39.90
N LEU A 31 -6.01 25.89 39.82
CA LEU A 31 -4.65 25.38 39.86
C LEU A 31 -4.02 25.40 38.47
N GLU A 32 -2.78 25.84 38.39
CA GLU A 32 -1.94 25.65 37.21
C GLU A 32 -1.20 24.32 37.34
N LEU A 33 -1.76 23.29 36.69
CA LEU A 33 -1.18 21.96 36.67
C LEU A 33 -0.60 21.65 35.29
N HIS A 34 0.53 20.96 35.25
CA HIS A 34 1.23 20.60 34.02
C HIS A 34 1.12 19.10 33.77
N SER A 35 0.80 18.77 32.51
CA SER A 35 0.75 17.39 32.04
C SER A 35 2.07 16.65 32.26
N GLY A 36 2.01 15.35 32.54
CA GLY A 36 3.16 14.50 32.88
C GLY A 36 3.78 14.76 34.26
N THR A 37 3.32 15.78 34.98
CA THR A 37 3.83 16.10 36.33
C THR A 37 3.04 15.35 37.39
N ARG A 38 3.77 14.73 38.34
CA ARG A 38 3.19 14.06 39.50
C ARG A 38 3.02 15.04 40.67
N TYR A 39 1.79 15.21 41.12
CA TYR A 39 1.43 16.05 42.26
C TYR A 39 1.07 15.21 43.48
N TYR A 40 1.42 15.71 44.66
CA TYR A 40 1.20 15.06 45.95
C TYR A 40 0.36 15.95 46.86
N ILE A 41 -0.50 15.33 47.65
CA ILE A 41 -1.35 16.02 48.62
C ILE A 41 -0.85 15.68 50.02
N THR A 42 -0.63 16.71 50.83
CA THR A 42 -0.37 16.56 52.27
C THR A 42 -1.58 17.07 53.05
N VAL A 43 -2.04 16.27 54.01
CA VAL A 43 -3.13 16.63 54.92
C VAL A 43 -2.62 16.63 56.35
N THR A 44 -2.81 17.74 57.07
CA THR A 44 -2.47 17.86 58.49
C THR A 44 -3.74 18.03 59.32
N ALA A 45 -4.01 17.08 60.22
CA ALA A 45 -5.09 17.17 61.20
C ALA A 45 -4.56 17.72 62.53
N ILE A 46 -5.31 18.65 63.15
CA ILE A 46 -5.01 19.27 64.44
C ILE A 46 -6.19 19.07 65.38
N ASN A 47 -5.97 18.51 66.56
CA ASN A 47 -7.03 18.32 67.57
C ASN A 47 -7.19 19.55 68.49
N ASN A 48 -8.19 19.51 69.40
CA ASN A 48 -8.53 20.65 70.29
C ASN A 48 -7.43 20.99 71.32
N ILE A 49 -6.45 20.10 71.52
CA ILE A 49 -5.28 20.33 72.37
C ILE A 49 -4.01 20.58 71.55
N HIS A 50 -4.17 21.02 70.30
CA HIS A 50 -3.10 21.44 69.39
C HIS A 50 -2.09 20.34 68.97
N ARG A 51 -2.40 19.06 69.16
CA ARG A 51 -1.59 17.95 68.60
C ARG A 51 -1.88 17.77 67.11
N LYS A 52 -0.83 17.55 66.33
CA LYS A 52 -0.88 17.43 64.87
C LYS A 52 -0.55 16.02 64.39
N LYS A 53 -1.18 15.57 63.31
CA LYS A 53 -0.79 14.39 62.55
C LYS A 53 -0.86 14.71 61.06
N THR A 54 0.15 14.30 60.30
CA THR A 54 0.27 14.57 58.86
C THR A 54 0.26 13.26 58.08
N ALA A 55 -0.41 13.26 56.94
CA ALA A 55 -0.42 12.16 55.97
C ALA A 55 -0.14 12.70 54.56
N HIS A 56 0.42 11.85 53.71
CA HIS A 56 0.74 12.15 52.32
C HIS A 56 -0.01 11.19 51.40
N SER A 57 -0.42 11.66 50.22
CA SER A 57 -0.96 10.79 49.17
C SER A 57 0.18 10.08 48.40
N ASP A 58 -0.17 9.03 47.66
CA ASP A 58 0.74 8.35 46.71
C ASP A 58 1.01 9.20 45.43
N GLY A 59 0.37 10.37 45.36
CA GLY A 59 0.39 11.29 44.25
C GLY A 59 -0.41 10.83 43.03
N PHE A 60 -0.68 11.78 42.14
CA PHE A 60 -1.35 11.53 40.85
C PHE A 60 -0.61 12.26 39.74
N VAL A 61 -0.64 11.70 38.53
CA VAL A 61 -0.08 12.35 37.33
C VAL A 61 -1.22 13.08 36.63
N VAL A 62 -0.99 14.35 36.31
CA VAL A 62 -1.91 15.12 35.47
C VAL A 62 -1.64 14.73 34.02
N ASP A 63 -2.69 14.40 33.30
CA ASP A 63 -2.60 14.10 31.89
C ASP A 63 -3.67 14.87 31.13
N THR A 64 -3.22 15.80 30.30
CA THR A 64 -4.04 16.59 29.38
C THR A 64 -3.57 16.44 27.94
N ASP A 65 -2.57 15.59 27.70
CA ASP A 65 -1.99 15.42 26.37
C ASP A 65 -2.74 14.33 25.62
N TYR A 66 -2.77 14.45 24.30
CA TYR A 66 -3.29 13.39 23.43
C TYR A 66 -2.12 12.51 22.99
N PRO A 67 -2.32 11.19 22.81
CA PRO A 67 -1.28 10.33 22.28
C PRO A 67 -0.86 10.77 20.88
N VAL A 68 0.45 10.79 20.65
CA VAL A 68 1.07 11.06 19.35
C VAL A 68 0.85 9.87 18.40
N GLU A 69 0.49 10.18 17.16
CA GLU A 69 0.27 9.19 16.11
C GLU A 69 1.53 8.40 15.71
N GLY A 70 1.34 7.12 15.36
CA GLY A 70 2.37 6.26 14.79
C GLY A 70 2.19 5.99 13.29
N ILE A 71 2.75 4.88 12.83
CA ILE A 71 2.65 4.39 11.44
C ILE A 71 1.88 3.07 11.43
N VAL A 72 1.06 2.86 10.40
CA VAL A 72 0.24 1.65 10.20
C VAL A 72 0.61 0.98 8.88
N PHE A 73 0.78 -0.33 8.92
CA PHE A 73 1.12 -1.20 7.79
C PHE A 73 -0.02 -2.18 7.51
N ASN A 74 -0.16 -2.57 6.24
CA ASN A 74 -1.22 -3.46 5.75
C ASN A 74 -0.88 -4.96 5.84
N THR A 75 0.13 -5.31 6.63
CA THR A 75 0.48 -6.68 7.02
C THR A 75 0.79 -6.75 8.51
N LYS A 76 0.97 -7.97 9.04
CA LYS A 76 1.44 -8.20 10.42
C LYS A 76 2.94 -7.99 10.63
N HIS A 77 3.71 -7.72 9.57
CA HIS A 77 5.18 -7.74 9.57
C HIS A 77 5.82 -6.35 9.46
N GLN A 78 5.04 -5.28 9.69
CA GLN A 78 5.50 -3.88 9.54
C GLN A 78 6.10 -3.59 8.16
N VAL A 79 5.56 -4.25 7.14
CA VAL A 79 5.84 -3.98 5.73
C VAL A 79 4.51 -3.93 4.99
N ASP A 80 4.46 -3.17 3.91
CA ASP A 80 3.29 -3.15 3.05
C ASP A 80 3.45 -4.14 1.90
N GLU A 81 2.34 -4.75 1.48
CA GLU A 81 2.27 -5.44 0.19
C GLU A 81 1.03 -4.97 -0.56
N HIS A 82 1.07 -5.03 -1.88
CA HIS A 82 -0.01 -4.48 -2.71
C HIS A 82 -1.20 -5.42 -2.85
N PHE A 83 -0.96 -6.73 -2.91
CA PHE A 83 -1.98 -7.73 -3.27
C PHE A 83 -2.06 -8.84 -2.22
N GLN A 84 -3.24 -9.41 -2.04
CA GLN A 84 -3.42 -10.70 -1.36
C GLN A 84 -4.55 -11.52 -2.00
N SER A 85 -4.48 -12.84 -1.82
CA SER A 85 -5.46 -13.78 -2.36
C SER A 85 -6.35 -14.46 -1.32
N ASN A 86 -6.30 -14.00 -0.07
CA ASN A 86 -7.12 -14.53 1.01
C ASN A 86 -8.28 -13.56 1.29
N SER A 87 -9.52 -14.03 1.15
CA SER A 87 -10.75 -13.28 1.44
C SER A 87 -11.17 -13.32 2.91
N GLU A 88 -10.69 -14.29 3.68
CA GLU A 88 -11.16 -14.53 5.05
C GLU A 88 -10.38 -13.76 6.10
N THR A 89 -9.17 -13.32 5.77
CA THR A 89 -8.33 -12.61 6.72
C THR A 89 -7.62 -11.42 6.12
N LEU A 90 -7.48 -10.36 6.91
CA LEU A 90 -6.58 -9.26 6.63
C LEU A 90 -5.84 -8.90 7.91
N SER A 91 -4.53 -8.72 7.82
CA SER A 91 -3.70 -8.36 8.97
C SER A 91 -3.15 -6.96 8.82
N ILE A 92 -3.07 -6.23 9.93
CA ILE A 92 -2.44 -4.92 10.02
C ILE A 92 -1.48 -4.91 11.20
N SER A 93 -0.48 -4.04 11.13
CA SER A 93 0.46 -3.80 12.22
C SER A 93 0.79 -2.32 12.33
N TRP A 94 1.27 -1.91 13.49
CA TRP A 94 1.60 -0.52 13.74
C TRP A 94 2.73 -0.39 14.76
N HIS A 95 3.38 0.76 14.76
CA HIS A 95 4.36 1.14 15.77
C HIS A 95 4.45 2.67 15.90
N GLY A 96 5.16 3.14 16.92
CA GLY A 96 5.51 4.56 17.07
C GLY A 96 4.45 5.44 17.72
N PHE A 97 3.31 4.88 18.15
CA PHE A 97 2.37 5.62 19.00
C PHE A 97 2.96 5.80 20.39
N ILE A 98 2.91 7.03 20.89
CA ILE A 98 3.53 7.41 22.17
C ILE A 98 2.58 8.36 22.89
N ASP A 99 2.38 8.13 24.17
CA ASP A 99 1.88 9.16 25.08
C ASP A 99 2.92 9.38 26.18
N HIS A 100 3.25 10.65 26.44
CA HIS A 100 4.34 11.01 27.35
C HIS A 100 3.89 11.13 28.81
N SER A 101 2.60 11.31 29.05
CA SER A 101 2.07 11.73 30.34
C SER A 101 1.49 10.56 31.14
N SER A 102 0.73 9.67 30.50
CA SER A 102 0.20 8.46 31.12
C SER A 102 0.47 7.17 30.35
N GLY A 103 0.99 7.28 29.12
CA GLY A 103 1.31 6.15 28.26
C GLY A 103 0.08 5.61 27.53
N VAL A 104 0.33 4.83 26.48
CA VAL A 104 -0.76 4.19 25.72
C VAL A 104 -1.37 3.06 26.56
N LYS A 105 -2.70 3.09 26.72
CA LYS A 105 -3.51 2.09 27.41
C LYS A 105 -4.07 1.03 26.47
N SER A 106 -4.53 1.41 25.28
CA SER A 106 -5.00 0.46 24.26
C SER A 106 -4.98 1.02 22.85
N TYR A 107 -5.01 0.15 21.87
CA TYR A 107 -5.20 0.49 20.46
C TYR A 107 -6.58 0.09 19.99
N HIS A 108 -7.18 0.93 19.17
CA HIS A 108 -8.45 0.65 18.51
C HIS A 108 -8.21 0.54 17.02
N VAL A 109 -8.73 -0.52 16.42
CA VAL A 109 -8.52 -0.85 15.01
C VAL A 109 -9.82 -0.99 14.24
N ALA A 110 -9.83 -0.58 12.99
CA ALA A 110 -10.97 -0.72 12.07
C ALA A 110 -10.47 -1.08 10.67
N LEU A 111 -11.40 -1.52 9.81
CA LEU A 111 -11.13 -1.80 8.40
C LEU A 111 -12.12 -1.03 7.53
N ILE A 112 -11.61 -0.35 6.50
CA ILE A 112 -12.42 0.36 5.50
C ILE A 112 -12.31 -0.35 4.16
N ASP A 113 -13.44 -0.46 3.48
CA ASP A 113 -13.54 -0.83 2.07
C ASP A 113 -13.49 0.46 1.25
N VAL A 114 -12.49 0.59 0.37
CA VAL A 114 -12.19 1.83 -0.37
C VAL A 114 -13.23 2.09 -1.45
N GLU A 115 -13.77 1.04 -2.06
CA GLU A 115 -14.73 1.13 -3.15
C GLU A 115 -16.08 1.63 -2.66
N THR A 116 -16.50 1.19 -1.47
CA THR A 116 -17.75 1.64 -0.83
C THR A 116 -17.57 2.87 0.04
N MET A 117 -16.32 3.24 0.39
CA MET A 117 -15.97 4.29 1.34
C MET A 117 -16.64 4.11 2.72
N LYS A 118 -16.92 2.87 3.11
CA LYS A 118 -17.59 2.52 4.36
C LYS A 118 -16.69 1.66 5.24
N ALA A 119 -16.96 1.69 6.54
CA ALA A 119 -16.37 0.77 7.48
C ALA A 119 -16.82 -0.66 7.14
N HIS A 120 -15.86 -1.49 6.75
CA HIS A 120 -16.04 -2.93 6.59
C HIS A 120 -16.07 -3.61 7.95
N VAL A 121 -15.20 -3.14 8.86
CA VAL A 121 -15.20 -3.49 10.28
C VAL A 121 -15.10 -2.21 11.09
N ASN A 122 -16.07 -1.98 11.99
CA ASN A 122 -16.04 -0.83 12.90
C ASN A 122 -14.90 -0.94 13.91
N PHE A 123 -14.56 0.18 14.57
CA PHE A 123 -13.49 0.18 15.58
C PHE A 123 -13.74 -0.85 16.69
N ILE A 124 -12.76 -1.72 16.87
CA ILE A 124 -12.68 -2.70 17.97
C ILE A 124 -11.46 -2.40 18.84
N ASN A 125 -11.56 -2.66 20.14
CA ASN A 125 -10.43 -2.52 21.06
C ASN A 125 -9.49 -3.73 20.89
N GLY A 126 -8.29 -3.47 20.38
CA GLY A 126 -7.22 -4.44 20.15
C GLY A 126 -6.27 -4.63 21.35
N ALA A 127 -6.57 -4.00 22.49
CA ALA A 127 -5.70 -3.89 23.66
C ALA A 127 -4.32 -3.31 23.29
N LEU A 128 -3.26 -3.68 24.02
CA LEU A 128 -1.88 -3.22 23.77
C LEU A 128 -1.13 -4.02 22.69
N LYS A 129 -1.84 -4.85 21.90
CA LYS A 129 -1.21 -5.53 20.77
C LYS A 129 -0.75 -4.50 19.75
N THR A 130 0.32 -4.78 19.01
CA THR A 130 0.81 -3.92 17.91
C THR A 130 0.47 -4.48 16.54
N THR A 131 -0.34 -5.55 16.51
CA THR A 131 -0.83 -6.21 15.31
C THR A 131 -2.24 -6.70 15.52
N HIS A 132 -3.05 -6.71 14.47
CA HIS A 132 -4.38 -7.30 14.49
C HIS A 132 -4.63 -8.07 13.19
N THR A 133 -5.30 -9.22 13.29
CA THR A 133 -5.80 -9.98 12.15
C THR A 133 -7.31 -10.04 12.23
N PHE A 134 -7.98 -9.38 11.30
CA PHE A 134 -9.42 -9.49 11.10
C PHE A 134 -9.70 -10.91 10.57
N GLN A 135 -10.49 -11.68 11.31
CA GLN A 135 -10.90 -13.05 10.96
C GLN A 135 -12.32 -13.03 10.38
N ASN A 136 -12.65 -13.99 9.52
CA ASN A 136 -13.93 -14.07 8.81
C ASN A 136 -14.29 -12.73 8.13
N ALA A 137 -13.28 -12.10 7.55
CA ALA A 137 -13.38 -10.74 7.05
C ALA A 137 -14.32 -10.64 5.83
N SER A 138 -14.59 -11.72 5.09
CA SER A 138 -15.50 -11.69 3.92
C SER A 138 -15.13 -10.58 2.92
N LEU A 139 -13.86 -10.51 2.53
CA LEU A 139 -13.33 -9.49 1.61
C LEU A 139 -13.72 -9.80 0.16
N SER A 140 -14.05 -8.76 -0.59
CA SER A 140 -14.51 -8.86 -1.98
C SER A 140 -13.36 -8.86 -2.98
N ASN A 141 -13.49 -9.63 -4.08
CA ASN A 141 -12.54 -9.59 -5.19
C ASN A 141 -12.49 -8.20 -5.86
N GLY A 142 -11.30 -7.74 -6.23
CA GLY A 142 -11.09 -6.45 -6.91
C GLY A 142 -11.21 -5.22 -5.99
N HIS A 143 -11.56 -5.43 -4.72
CA HIS A 143 -11.67 -4.34 -3.74
C HIS A 143 -10.33 -4.08 -3.05
N LYS A 144 -10.17 -2.86 -2.52
CA LYS A 144 -9.04 -2.44 -1.71
C LYS A 144 -9.51 -2.17 -0.29
N TYR A 145 -8.73 -2.66 0.66
CA TYR A 145 -9.00 -2.46 2.09
C TYR A 145 -7.88 -1.69 2.76
N ILE A 146 -8.27 -0.79 3.66
CA ILE A 146 -7.36 0.06 4.44
C ILE A 146 -7.60 -0.20 5.93
N GLY A 147 -6.53 -0.50 6.65
CA GLY A 147 -6.55 -0.60 8.11
C GLY A 147 -6.46 0.76 8.77
N LEU A 148 -7.28 0.99 9.79
CA LEU A 148 -7.21 2.19 10.63
C LEU A 148 -6.76 1.84 12.03
N VAL A 149 -5.93 2.71 12.64
CA VAL A 149 -5.49 2.57 14.03
C VAL A 149 -5.56 3.93 14.73
N LYS A 150 -6.02 3.92 15.99
CA LYS A 150 -5.84 5.02 16.94
C LYS A 150 -5.44 4.47 18.31
N ALA A 151 -4.67 5.23 19.08
CA ALA A 151 -4.31 4.89 20.46
C ALA A 151 -5.25 5.58 21.45
N GLU A 152 -5.52 4.94 22.59
CA GLU A 152 -6.16 5.48 23.79
C GLU A 152 -5.10 5.52 24.89
N ASP A 153 -4.92 6.64 25.59
CA ASP A 153 -4.05 6.75 26.77
C ASP A 153 -4.76 6.32 28.06
N ALA A 154 -4.09 6.43 29.22
CA ALA A 154 -4.69 6.08 30.50
C ALA A 154 -5.71 7.10 31.00
N ALA A 155 -5.67 8.34 30.52
CA ALA A 155 -6.64 9.42 30.80
C ALA A 155 -7.92 9.31 29.95
N GLY A 156 -7.92 8.48 28.91
CA GLY A 156 -9.04 8.26 27.99
C GLY A 156 -9.03 9.17 26.77
N HIS A 157 -7.93 9.88 26.46
CA HIS A 157 -7.81 10.61 25.21
C HIS A 157 -7.41 9.69 24.06
N PHE A 158 -7.83 10.06 22.84
CA PHE A 158 -7.51 9.32 21.63
C PHE A 158 -6.54 10.09 20.74
N SER A 159 -5.57 9.38 20.18
CA SER A 159 -4.74 9.92 19.09
C SER A 159 -5.59 10.24 17.86
N LYS A 160 -4.98 10.93 16.89
CA LYS A 160 -5.50 10.92 15.51
C LYS A 160 -5.59 9.49 14.98
N ILE A 161 -6.52 9.28 14.06
CA ILE A 161 -6.64 8.03 13.31
C ILE A 161 -5.62 8.05 12.18
N ILE A 162 -4.79 7.01 12.11
CA ILE A 162 -3.86 6.77 11.00
C ILE A 162 -4.30 5.56 10.20
N GLN A 163 -4.02 5.60 8.90
CA GLN A 163 -4.38 4.58 7.94
C GLN A 163 -3.16 3.85 7.37
N SER A 164 -3.32 2.57 7.03
CA SER A 164 -2.34 1.84 6.23
C SER A 164 -2.38 2.25 4.75
N THR A 165 -1.42 1.77 3.96
CA THR A 165 -1.61 1.74 2.50
C THR A 165 -2.72 0.74 2.12
N PRO A 166 -3.42 0.93 0.98
CA PRO A 166 -4.47 0.02 0.54
C PRO A 166 -3.92 -1.35 0.16
N LYS A 167 -4.60 -2.42 0.60
CA LYS A 167 -4.36 -3.80 0.17
C LYS A 167 -5.43 -4.21 -0.85
N HIS A 168 -5.03 -4.56 -2.06
CA HIS A 168 -5.93 -5.04 -3.11
C HIS A 168 -6.16 -6.56 -2.96
N ILE A 169 -7.40 -6.99 -3.03
CA ILE A 169 -7.80 -8.40 -2.96
C ILE A 169 -7.96 -8.96 -4.36
N ASP A 170 -7.21 -10.01 -4.66
CA ASP A 170 -7.31 -10.76 -5.91
C ASP A 170 -7.51 -12.24 -5.63
N LEU A 171 -8.75 -12.69 -5.85
CA LEU A 171 -9.21 -14.06 -5.72
C LEU A 171 -9.32 -14.75 -7.09
N SER A 172 -9.05 -14.02 -8.18
CA SER A 172 -9.20 -14.50 -9.53
C SER A 172 -7.89 -15.12 -10.03
N PRO A 173 -7.93 -16.21 -10.80
CA PRO A 173 -6.75 -16.66 -11.52
C PRO A 173 -6.53 -15.81 -12.77
N PRO A 174 -5.29 -15.72 -13.27
CA PRO A 174 -5.02 -15.18 -14.59
C PRO A 174 -5.84 -15.87 -15.67
N MET A 175 -6.22 -15.10 -16.69
CA MET A 175 -7.11 -15.54 -17.76
C MET A 175 -6.39 -15.55 -19.10
N GLY A 176 -6.71 -16.54 -19.92
CA GLY A 176 -6.33 -16.57 -21.33
C GLY A 176 -7.27 -15.69 -22.16
N TYR A 177 -6.72 -15.02 -23.17
CA TYR A 177 -7.53 -14.20 -24.06
C TYR A 177 -7.13 -14.36 -25.52
N THR A 178 -8.06 -14.04 -26.40
CA THR A 178 -7.79 -13.70 -27.80
C THR A 178 -8.30 -12.30 -28.08
N CYS A 179 -7.70 -11.62 -29.05
CA CYS A 179 -8.08 -10.28 -29.42
C CYS A 179 -8.54 -10.23 -30.88
N ALA A 180 -9.81 -9.92 -31.10
CA ALA A 180 -10.39 -9.87 -32.44
C ALA A 180 -10.01 -8.60 -33.19
N GLN A 181 -9.84 -7.48 -32.47
CA GLN A 181 -9.57 -6.18 -33.06
C GLN A 181 -8.55 -5.40 -32.24
N TYR A 182 -7.57 -4.84 -32.94
CA TYR A 182 -6.53 -3.98 -32.38
C TYR A 182 -6.70 -2.54 -32.89
N ARG A 183 -6.61 -1.58 -31.97
CA ARG A 183 -6.55 -0.15 -32.29
C ARG A 183 -5.09 0.31 -32.29
N PRO A 184 -4.58 0.93 -33.37
CA PRO A 184 -3.25 1.52 -33.35
C PRO A 184 -3.23 2.72 -32.40
N LEU A 185 -2.34 2.69 -31.41
CA LEU A 185 -2.06 3.84 -30.55
C LEU A 185 -0.99 4.72 -31.18
N TYR A 186 0.01 4.09 -31.80
CA TYR A 186 1.12 4.77 -32.43
C TYR A 186 1.71 3.90 -33.53
N ASN A 187 2.08 4.50 -34.66
CA ASN A 187 2.74 3.82 -35.77
C ASN A 187 3.91 4.67 -36.26
N LYS A 188 5.00 4.03 -36.67
CA LYS A 188 6.17 4.70 -37.22
C LYS A 188 6.80 3.88 -38.34
N ASN A 189 7.14 4.58 -39.41
CA ASN A 189 8.03 4.07 -40.46
C ASN A 189 9.45 4.49 -40.12
N LEU A 190 10.36 3.53 -40.16
CA LEU A 190 11.78 3.71 -39.87
C LEU A 190 12.58 3.20 -41.06
N THR A 191 13.60 3.96 -41.47
CA THR A 191 14.64 3.47 -42.37
C THR A 191 15.91 3.39 -41.55
N ILE A 192 16.41 2.17 -41.38
CA ILE A 192 17.49 1.87 -40.44
C ILE A 192 18.66 1.26 -41.20
N SER A 193 19.85 1.81 -41.00
CA SER A 193 21.10 1.39 -41.66
C SER A 193 22.19 0.96 -40.69
N GLN A 194 21.97 1.21 -39.39
CA GLN A 194 22.86 0.92 -38.27
C GLN A 194 22.04 0.70 -37.00
N TYR A 195 22.67 0.28 -35.91
CA TYR A 195 22.01 0.13 -34.62
C TYR A 195 21.19 1.38 -34.26
N THR A 196 19.90 1.21 -33.99
CA THR A 196 18.99 2.32 -33.72
C THR A 196 18.00 1.94 -32.63
N THR A 197 17.89 2.79 -31.61
CA THR A 197 16.85 2.70 -30.57
C THR A 197 15.71 3.64 -30.92
N THR A 198 14.49 3.13 -30.97
CA THR A 198 13.27 3.92 -31.11
C THR A 198 12.45 3.84 -29.84
N GLU A 199 12.04 5.01 -29.36
CA GLU A 199 11.17 5.14 -28.18
C GLU A 199 9.72 5.37 -28.58
N PHE A 200 8.82 4.72 -27.84
CA PHE A 200 7.38 4.86 -27.94
C PHE A 200 6.82 5.20 -26.57
N SER A 201 6.27 6.41 -26.40
CA SER A 201 5.61 6.82 -25.16
C SER A 201 4.10 6.78 -25.33
N SER A 202 3.39 6.04 -24.48
CA SER A 202 1.92 6.08 -24.42
C SER A 202 1.43 6.02 -22.98
N THR A 203 0.17 6.39 -22.78
CA THR A 203 -0.55 6.07 -21.54
C THR A 203 -1.20 4.72 -21.72
N PHE A 204 -0.84 3.77 -20.88
CA PHE A 204 -1.35 2.41 -20.93
C PHE A 204 -2.23 2.18 -19.71
N SER A 205 -3.34 1.47 -19.92
CA SER A 205 -4.26 1.09 -18.86
C SER A 205 -4.08 -0.38 -18.51
N LYS A 206 -4.20 -0.70 -17.21
CA LYS A 206 -4.11 -2.07 -16.71
C LYS A 206 -5.21 -2.99 -17.25
N GLN A 207 -6.31 -2.42 -17.76
CA GLN A 207 -7.46 -3.18 -18.23
C GLN A 207 -7.28 -3.80 -19.60
N TRP A 208 -6.30 -3.36 -20.38
CA TRP A 208 -6.19 -3.75 -21.78
C TRP A 208 -4.85 -4.41 -22.07
N PRO A 209 -4.84 -5.55 -22.79
CA PRO A 209 -3.61 -6.08 -23.36
C PRO A 209 -3.11 -5.24 -24.54
N TYR A 210 -1.80 -5.15 -24.66
CA TYR A 210 -1.10 -4.39 -25.69
C TYR A 210 -0.26 -5.32 -26.57
N ALA A 211 -0.10 -4.93 -27.83
CA ALA A 211 0.76 -5.63 -28.77
C ALA A 211 1.68 -4.64 -29.49
N ILE A 212 2.95 -4.97 -29.53
CA ILE A 212 3.91 -4.37 -30.46
C ILE A 212 3.98 -5.27 -31.67
N ARG A 213 3.77 -4.69 -32.84
CA ARG A 213 3.90 -5.40 -34.12
C ARG A 213 4.84 -4.64 -35.02
N GLY A 214 5.68 -5.36 -35.73
CA GLY A 214 6.49 -4.77 -36.77
C GLY A 214 6.54 -5.62 -38.02
N LEU A 215 6.77 -4.94 -39.13
CA LEU A 215 6.93 -5.51 -40.46
C LEU A 215 8.22 -4.96 -41.06
N ILE A 216 9.09 -5.87 -41.45
CA ILE A 216 10.31 -5.60 -42.20
C ILE A 216 9.96 -5.78 -43.67
N LEU A 217 9.99 -4.67 -44.41
CA LEU A 217 9.48 -4.58 -45.77
C LEU A 217 10.48 -5.09 -46.82
N ASN A 218 11.76 -5.17 -46.46
CA ASN A 218 12.84 -5.66 -47.31
C ASN A 218 13.22 -7.10 -46.91
N ASP A 219 13.63 -7.93 -47.87
CA ASP A 219 13.76 -9.40 -47.71
C ASP A 219 15.04 -9.85 -46.95
N ASN A 220 15.44 -9.12 -45.90
CA ASN A 220 16.73 -9.30 -45.24
C ASN A 220 16.60 -9.94 -43.86
N THR A 221 17.32 -11.05 -43.65
CA THR A 221 17.22 -11.92 -42.47
C THR A 221 18.16 -11.54 -41.32
N GLU A 222 18.99 -10.49 -41.47
CA GLU A 222 20.01 -10.10 -40.49
C GLU A 222 19.57 -8.98 -39.53
N VAL A 223 18.27 -8.81 -39.32
CA VAL A 223 17.72 -7.84 -38.35
C VAL A 223 17.43 -8.57 -37.03
N ALA A 224 18.05 -8.12 -35.94
CA ALA A 224 17.66 -8.49 -34.59
C ALA A 224 16.86 -7.35 -33.96
N VAL A 225 15.69 -7.66 -33.42
CA VAL A 225 14.83 -6.69 -32.72
C VAL A 225 14.84 -7.02 -31.23
N ARG A 226 15.04 -6.03 -30.37
CA ARG A 226 14.92 -6.18 -28.92
C ARG A 226 13.94 -5.15 -28.40
N ILE A 227 13.15 -5.52 -27.41
CA ILE A 227 12.34 -4.54 -26.66
C ILE A 227 13.11 -4.29 -25.37
N GLY A 228 13.34 -3.04 -24.97
CA GLY A 228 14.29 -2.66 -23.91
C GLY A 228 14.04 -3.29 -22.53
N ARG A 229 12.88 -3.92 -22.30
CA ARG A 229 12.58 -4.75 -21.10
C ARG A 229 13.04 -6.21 -21.21
N LEU A 230 13.34 -6.67 -22.41
CA LEU A 230 13.72 -8.05 -22.72
C LEU A 230 15.23 -8.12 -22.91
N ASN A 231 15.87 -9.01 -22.15
CA ASN A 231 17.26 -9.41 -22.41
C ASN A 231 17.41 -10.34 -23.62
N SER A 232 16.31 -10.59 -24.35
CA SER A 232 16.23 -11.55 -25.46
C SER A 232 15.77 -10.85 -26.74
N ALA A 233 16.40 -11.20 -27.87
CA ALA A 233 15.93 -10.77 -29.17
C ALA A 233 14.56 -11.40 -29.49
N LEU A 234 13.67 -10.60 -30.06
CA LEU A 234 12.45 -11.08 -30.71
C LEU A 234 12.82 -11.88 -31.95
N VAL A 235 12.04 -12.90 -32.21
CA VAL A 235 12.23 -13.76 -33.37
C VAL A 235 11.38 -13.24 -34.53
N LEU A 236 11.99 -13.19 -35.71
CA LEU A 236 11.32 -12.78 -36.94
C LEU A 236 10.60 -13.98 -37.58
N VAL A 237 9.35 -13.78 -37.97
CA VAL A 237 8.52 -14.77 -38.66
C VAL A 237 8.35 -14.34 -40.11
N LYS A 238 8.61 -15.26 -41.05
CA LYS A 238 8.40 -15.00 -42.48
C LYS A 238 6.92 -15.10 -42.83
N ASN A 239 6.37 -14.03 -43.39
CA ASN A 239 4.99 -13.97 -43.89
C ASN A 239 4.88 -14.62 -45.27
N HIS A 240 3.65 -15.01 -45.66
CA HIS A 240 3.37 -15.59 -46.98
C HIS A 240 3.76 -14.70 -48.16
N ASN A 241 3.73 -13.38 -47.96
CA ASN A 241 4.12 -12.38 -48.97
C ASN A 241 5.64 -12.14 -49.06
N GLY A 242 6.45 -12.93 -48.35
CA GLY A 242 7.91 -12.81 -48.34
C GLY A 242 8.47 -11.89 -47.26
N THR A 243 7.68 -10.94 -46.73
CA THR A 243 8.14 -10.02 -45.68
C THR A 243 8.39 -10.74 -44.35
N TYR A 244 9.20 -10.14 -43.47
CA TYR A 244 9.38 -10.63 -42.10
C TYR A 244 8.59 -9.77 -41.13
N GLY A 245 7.93 -10.39 -40.15
CA GLY A 245 7.22 -9.70 -39.09
C GLY A 245 7.70 -10.12 -37.71
N PHE A 246 7.41 -9.28 -36.72
CA PHE A 246 7.53 -9.66 -35.32
C PHE A 246 6.30 -9.20 -34.55
N LYS A 247 6.00 -9.92 -33.47
CA LYS A 247 4.90 -9.63 -32.56
C LYS A 247 5.39 -9.83 -31.13
N TYR A 248 5.02 -8.90 -30.26
CA TYR A 248 5.23 -9.02 -28.83
C TYR A 248 3.97 -8.54 -28.11
N GLU A 249 3.42 -9.37 -27.24
CA GLU A 249 2.21 -9.08 -26.48
C GLU A 249 2.57 -8.93 -25.01
N PHE A 250 1.98 -7.93 -24.36
CA PHE A 250 2.21 -7.64 -22.96
C PHE A 250 0.99 -6.99 -22.31
N THR A 251 0.94 -7.08 -20.98
CA THR A 251 -0.06 -6.44 -20.13
C THR A 251 0.68 -5.64 -19.06
N LEU A 252 0.04 -4.63 -18.50
CA LEU A 252 0.62 -3.82 -17.43
C LEU A 252 -0.17 -4.00 -16.13
N PRO A 253 0.52 -4.02 -14.97
CA PRO A 253 -0.12 -4.25 -13.68
C PRO A 253 -0.91 -3.03 -13.18
N THR A 254 -0.60 -1.83 -13.69
CA THR A 254 -1.20 -0.56 -13.23
C THR A 254 -1.34 0.42 -14.39
N ASP A 255 -2.32 1.33 -14.29
CA ASP A 255 -2.42 2.45 -15.22
C ASP A 255 -1.19 3.34 -15.06
N MET A 256 -0.41 3.50 -16.13
CA MET A 256 0.80 4.31 -16.10
C MET A 256 1.17 4.85 -17.47
N LYS A 257 1.78 6.04 -17.47
CA LYS A 257 2.55 6.50 -18.63
C LYS A 257 3.85 5.75 -18.66
N GLU A 258 4.13 5.11 -19.79
CA GLU A 258 5.31 4.29 -19.92
C GLU A 258 5.99 4.52 -21.27
N HIS A 259 7.31 4.37 -21.25
CA HIS A 259 8.19 4.50 -22.39
C HIS A 259 8.65 3.10 -22.79
N ILE A 260 8.31 2.67 -23.99
CA ILE A 260 8.76 1.41 -24.57
C ILE A 260 9.87 1.70 -25.56
N TYR A 261 11.05 1.15 -25.29
CA TYR A 261 12.19 1.23 -26.17
C TYR A 261 12.26 -0.02 -27.03
N ILE A 262 12.51 0.16 -28.32
CA ILE A 262 12.74 -0.93 -29.27
C ILE A 262 14.07 -0.68 -29.95
N ASP A 263 15.00 -1.61 -29.77
CA ASP A 263 16.32 -1.60 -30.37
C ASP A 263 16.32 -2.46 -31.63
N PHE A 264 16.84 -1.90 -32.71
CA PHE A 264 17.08 -2.59 -33.96
C PHE A 264 18.58 -2.72 -34.17
N ASP A 265 19.07 -3.96 -34.27
CA ASP A 265 20.44 -4.30 -34.62
C ASP A 265 20.47 -4.91 -36.02
N ILE A 266 21.12 -4.23 -36.97
CA ILE A 266 21.13 -4.56 -38.40
C ILE A 266 22.56 -4.71 -38.87
N LYS A 267 22.86 -5.83 -39.56
CA LYS A 267 24.23 -6.14 -40.00
C LYS A 267 24.56 -5.76 -41.45
N SER A 268 23.58 -5.55 -42.33
CA SER A 268 23.86 -4.95 -43.64
C SER A 268 22.60 -4.42 -44.36
N ILE A 269 22.69 -3.20 -44.89
CA ILE A 269 21.75 -2.46 -45.77
C ILE A 269 20.59 -1.72 -45.08
N ASP A 270 20.24 -0.56 -45.66
CA ASP A 270 19.04 0.22 -45.36
C ASP A 270 17.78 -0.65 -45.38
N THR A 271 17.19 -0.82 -44.20
CA THR A 271 16.00 -1.64 -44.01
C THR A 271 14.83 -0.76 -43.61
N ASN A 272 13.73 -0.86 -44.36
CA ASN A 272 12.49 -0.19 -44.03
C ASN A 272 11.67 -1.07 -43.08
N ILE A 273 11.40 -0.52 -41.90
CA ILE A 273 10.64 -1.19 -40.83
C ILE A 273 9.42 -0.33 -40.49
N PHE A 274 8.26 -0.95 -40.56
CA PHE A 274 7.05 -0.41 -39.96
C PHE A 274 6.90 -1.00 -38.56
N VAL A 275 6.64 -0.16 -37.57
CA VAL A 275 6.39 -0.58 -36.18
C VAL A 275 5.16 0.13 -35.66
N GLY A 276 4.28 -0.63 -35.03
CA GLY A 276 3.09 -0.10 -34.37
C GLY A 276 2.91 -0.65 -32.96
N VAL A 277 2.42 0.21 -32.08
CA VAL A 277 1.90 -0.15 -30.76
C VAL A 277 0.39 -0.16 -30.85
N TYR A 278 -0.21 -1.27 -30.44
CA TYR A 278 -1.62 -1.54 -30.58
C TYR A 278 -2.25 -1.89 -29.25
N GLU A 279 -3.47 -1.43 -29.03
CA GLU A 279 -4.32 -1.81 -27.91
C GLU A 279 -5.38 -2.79 -28.37
N CYS A 280 -5.63 -3.84 -27.59
CA CYS A 280 -6.75 -4.72 -27.86
C CYS A 280 -8.08 -4.03 -27.53
N MET A 281 -9.01 -3.95 -28.48
CA MET A 281 -10.32 -3.31 -28.29
C MET A 281 -11.44 -4.30 -27.99
N ASN A 282 -11.30 -5.53 -28.49
CA ASN A 282 -12.31 -6.57 -28.35
C ASN A 282 -11.62 -7.86 -27.91
N MET A 283 -11.53 -8.00 -26.60
CA MET A 283 -10.95 -9.14 -25.94
C MET A 283 -12.04 -10.18 -25.69
N THR A 284 -11.73 -11.43 -26.00
CA THR A 284 -12.59 -12.57 -25.69
C THR A 284 -11.80 -13.54 -24.82
N GLU A 285 -12.29 -13.77 -23.62
CA GLU A 285 -11.75 -14.76 -22.69
C GLU A 285 -11.92 -16.17 -23.26
N THR A 286 -10.84 -16.94 -23.27
CA THR A 286 -10.84 -18.28 -23.87
C THR A 286 -9.64 -19.07 -23.40
N VAL A 287 -9.75 -20.39 -23.45
CA VAL A 287 -8.62 -21.33 -23.33
C VAL A 287 -8.09 -21.78 -24.70
N LYS A 288 -8.91 -21.66 -25.75
CA LYS A 288 -8.53 -21.99 -27.14
C LYS A 288 -7.89 -20.79 -27.82
N GLY A 289 -6.76 -21.00 -28.50
CA GLY A 289 -6.04 -19.94 -29.22
C GLY A 289 -5.22 -19.01 -28.33
N VAL A 290 -5.09 -19.33 -27.03
CA VAL A 290 -4.27 -18.61 -26.06
C VAL A 290 -2.78 -18.82 -26.33
N VAL A 291 -2.43 -20.05 -26.69
CA VAL A 291 -1.06 -20.44 -27.02
C VAL A 291 -0.92 -20.40 -28.53
N ASP A 292 -0.03 -19.54 -29.01
CA ASP A 292 0.35 -19.45 -30.41
C ASP A 292 1.73 -20.10 -30.61
N VAL A 293 1.82 -20.97 -31.62
CA VAL A 293 3.07 -21.69 -31.94
C VAL A 293 3.45 -21.41 -33.38
N SER A 294 4.61 -20.79 -33.55
CA SER A 294 5.17 -20.46 -34.86
C SER A 294 6.48 -21.19 -35.09
N GLN A 295 6.56 -22.02 -36.12
CA GLN A 295 7.81 -22.64 -36.55
C GLN A 295 8.68 -21.61 -37.29
N VAL A 296 9.92 -21.45 -36.83
CA VAL A 296 10.87 -20.48 -37.39
C VAL A 296 11.92 -21.18 -38.26
N SER A 297 12.33 -22.37 -37.86
CA SER A 297 13.28 -23.21 -38.58
C SER A 297 12.91 -24.70 -38.42
N LYS A 298 13.67 -25.59 -39.06
CA LYS A 298 13.47 -27.05 -38.93
C LYS A 298 13.49 -27.56 -37.49
N SER A 299 14.17 -26.89 -36.57
CA SER A 299 14.31 -27.29 -35.16
C SER A 299 14.04 -26.15 -34.17
N THR A 300 13.39 -25.08 -34.62
CA THR A 300 13.12 -23.89 -33.78
C THR A 300 11.66 -23.49 -33.90
N PHE A 301 11.00 -23.39 -32.76
CA PHE A 301 9.62 -22.93 -32.62
C PHE A 301 9.57 -21.82 -31.59
N ILE A 302 8.64 -20.88 -31.77
CA ILE A 302 8.28 -19.87 -30.77
C ILE A 302 6.94 -20.28 -30.18
N VAL A 303 6.84 -20.20 -28.87
CA VAL A 303 5.57 -20.31 -28.15
C VAL A 303 5.27 -18.97 -27.52
N SER A 304 4.16 -18.36 -27.92
CA SER A 304 3.63 -17.14 -27.32
C SER A 304 2.34 -17.46 -26.58
N VAL A 305 2.08 -16.77 -25.47
CA VAL A 305 0.84 -16.94 -24.70
C VAL A 305 0.17 -15.61 -24.45
N ASN A 306 -1.15 -15.58 -24.61
CA ASN A 306 -1.98 -14.42 -24.33
C ASN A 306 -2.69 -14.59 -23.00
N VAL A 307 -2.03 -14.18 -21.93
CA VAL A 307 -2.56 -14.21 -20.58
C VAL A 307 -2.53 -12.83 -19.93
N PHE A 308 -3.56 -12.54 -19.14
CA PHE A 308 -3.67 -11.31 -18.38
C PHE A 308 -4.37 -11.56 -17.06
N ASP A 309 -4.16 -10.66 -16.11
CA ASP A 309 -4.84 -10.68 -14.82
C ASP A 309 -5.19 -9.22 -14.49
N PRO A 310 -6.48 -8.86 -14.44
CA PRO A 310 -6.91 -7.46 -14.28
C PRO A 310 -6.72 -6.91 -12.85
N ASP A 311 -6.55 -7.79 -11.88
CA ASP A 311 -6.53 -7.46 -10.45
C ASP A 311 -5.10 -7.34 -9.93
N SER A 312 -4.25 -8.35 -10.15
CA SER A 312 -2.85 -8.36 -9.70
C SER A 312 -1.79 -8.37 -10.82
N GLY A 313 -2.20 -8.60 -12.06
CA GLY A 313 -1.27 -8.70 -13.19
C GLY A 313 -0.47 -10.01 -13.22
N ILE A 314 0.40 -10.16 -14.22
CA ILE A 314 1.16 -11.40 -14.41
C ILE A 314 2.55 -11.30 -13.77
N LYS A 315 2.80 -12.11 -12.74
CA LYS A 315 4.12 -12.19 -12.09
C LYS A 315 5.15 -12.98 -12.91
N LYS A 316 4.74 -14.11 -13.50
CA LYS A 316 5.62 -15.03 -14.24
C LYS A 316 4.82 -15.93 -15.17
N VAL A 317 5.42 -16.29 -16.31
CA VAL A 317 4.98 -17.38 -17.18
C VAL A 317 6.05 -18.48 -17.16
N ASN A 318 5.64 -19.74 -16.99
CA ASN A 318 6.54 -20.90 -17.07
C ASN A 318 6.26 -21.65 -18.39
N TYR A 319 7.32 -22.02 -19.10
CA TYR A 319 7.28 -22.78 -20.35
C TYR A 319 7.93 -24.15 -20.16
#